data_AF-A0A7W1ZRL8-F1
#
_entry.id   AF-A0A7W1ZRL8-F1
#
_cell.length_a   1.000
_cell.length_b   1.000
_cell.length_c   1.000
_cell.angle_alpha   90.00
_cell.angle_beta   90.00
_cell.angle_gamma   90.00
#
_symmetry.space_group_name_H-M   'P 1'
#
loop_
_entity.id
_entity.type
_entity.pdbx_description
1 polymer ?
#
loop_
_entity_poly.entity_id
_entity_poly.type
_entity_poly.pdbx_seq_one_letter_code
_entity_poly.pdbx_strand_id
1 'polypeptide(L)'
;MGKSIRFSELVKTSGKPQVTTLWSDPKDDPGFAKAMEENRILTVAQETVGNKKDFGQIGFKRDKNVSYLIFPKPLPETSDARVIGIKYDLTEQPIVADPISKSKRATSKSEKKAVARRPIPAQQLEKKYTATVRKTAVWELTITVTAKTKAEAERIAESTVQKQSIPTSEAVLKTEVRSIEESD
;
A
#
# COMPACT_ATOMS: atom_id res chain seq x y z
N MET A 1 2.07 10.91 36.67
CA MET A 1 1.02 10.61 35.67
C MET A 1 1.36 11.35 34.39
N GLY A 2 1.82 10.65 33.35
CA GLY A 2 2.15 11.28 32.06
C GLY A 2 0.88 11.77 31.37
N LYS A 3 0.92 12.95 30.75
CA LYS A 3 -0.20 13.48 29.95
C LYS A 3 -0.43 12.55 28.76
N SER A 4 -1.68 12.13 28.56
CA SER A 4 -2.06 11.32 27.39
C SER A 4 -3.18 12.03 26.63
N ILE A 5 -3.10 11.96 25.30
CA ILE A 5 -4.07 12.59 24.39
C ILE A 5 -4.75 11.47 23.60
N ARG A 6 -6.06 11.57 23.39
CA ARG A 6 -6.77 10.59 22.56
C ARG A 6 -6.54 10.90 21.09
N PHE A 7 -6.22 9.88 20.30
CA PHE A 7 -6.05 10.02 18.86
C PHE A 7 -7.24 10.71 18.18
N SER A 8 -8.47 10.37 18.59
CA SER A 8 -9.69 10.98 18.06
C SER A 8 -9.77 12.50 18.27
N GLU A 9 -9.15 13.03 19.34
CA GLU A 9 -9.11 14.46 19.59
C GLU A 9 -8.13 15.15 18.63
N LEU A 10 -6.96 14.55 18.39
CA LEU A 10 -6.00 15.02 17.39
C LEU A 10 -6.62 15.03 15.99
N VAL A 11 -7.38 13.99 15.62
CA VAL A 11 -8.07 13.95 14.32
C VAL A 11 -9.12 15.07 14.20
N LYS A 12 -9.83 15.39 15.29
CA LYS A 12 -10.83 16.46 15.29
C LYS A 12 -10.19 17.84 15.13
N THR A 13 -9.05 18.08 15.75
CA THR A 13 -8.35 19.39 15.71
C THR A 13 -7.52 19.55 14.44
N SER A 14 -6.76 18.51 14.10
CA SER A 14 -5.69 18.55 13.12
C SER A 14 -6.06 17.89 11.78
N GLY A 15 -7.25 17.31 11.68
CA GLY A 15 -7.76 16.63 10.49
C GLY A 15 -7.39 15.14 10.44
N LYS A 16 -7.87 14.45 9.41
CA LYS A 16 -7.56 13.02 9.21
C LYS A 16 -6.12 12.88 8.72
N PRO A 17 -5.29 12.08 9.41
CA PRO A 17 -3.92 11.89 8.97
C PRO A 17 -3.82 10.84 7.87
N GLN A 18 -2.80 10.96 7.03
CA GLN A 18 -2.44 9.96 6.04
C GLN A 18 -1.40 9.00 6.59
N VAL A 19 -1.60 7.70 6.36
CA VAL A 19 -0.62 6.67 6.72
C VAL A 19 0.51 6.68 5.71
N THR A 20 1.74 6.91 6.18
CA THR A 20 2.93 6.92 5.33
C THR A 20 3.95 5.91 5.86
N THR A 21 4.46 5.10 4.94
CA THR A 21 5.59 4.19 5.19
C THR A 21 6.83 4.79 4.53
N LEU A 22 7.91 4.95 5.30
CA LEU A 22 9.19 5.45 4.77
C LEU A 22 9.92 4.31 4.05
N TRP A 23 9.81 4.28 2.72
CA TRP A 23 10.56 3.34 1.86
C TRP A 23 11.95 3.86 1.48
N SER A 24 12.24 5.13 1.78
CA SER A 24 13.52 5.83 1.53
C SER A 24 13.84 6.74 2.71
N ASP A 25 15.00 7.39 2.70
CA ASP A 25 15.34 8.29 3.80
C ASP A 25 14.36 9.48 3.86
N PRO A 26 13.94 9.90 5.08
CA PRO A 26 12.92 10.93 5.27
C PRO A 26 13.33 12.31 4.74
N LYS A 27 14.61 12.50 4.44
CA LYS A 27 15.16 13.71 3.81
C LYS A 27 14.98 13.72 2.29
N ASP A 28 14.86 12.55 1.67
CA ASP A 28 14.72 12.40 0.22
C ASP A 28 13.25 12.50 -0.22
N ASP A 29 12.31 12.45 0.73
CA ASP A 29 10.88 12.73 0.50
C ASP A 29 10.56 14.20 0.90
N PRO A 30 10.33 15.10 -0.08
CA PRO A 30 10.02 16.51 0.19
C PRO A 30 8.74 16.70 1.00
N GLY A 31 7.75 15.80 0.81
CA GLY A 31 6.48 15.86 1.52
C GLY A 31 6.65 15.49 2.99
N PHE A 32 7.49 14.48 3.27
CA PHE A 32 7.81 14.07 4.62
C PHE A 32 8.69 15.09 5.35
N ALA A 33 9.75 15.60 4.70
CA ALA A 33 10.64 16.61 5.26
C ALA A 33 9.85 17.87 5.69
N LYS A 34 8.94 18.35 4.83
CA LYS A 34 8.06 19.48 5.17
C LYS A 34 7.13 19.17 6.35
N ALA A 35 6.59 17.96 6.41
CA ALA A 35 5.75 17.54 7.53
C ALA A 35 6.52 17.43 8.85
N MET A 36 7.83 17.10 8.81
CA MET A 36 8.70 17.15 9.98
C MET A 36 8.90 18.57 10.47
N GLU A 37 9.20 19.51 9.57
CA GLU A 37 9.41 20.92 9.92
C GLU A 37 8.15 21.59 10.47
N GLU A 38 6.98 21.27 9.91
CA GLU A 38 5.70 21.84 10.33
C GLU A 38 5.06 21.13 11.53
N ASN A 39 5.79 20.21 12.20
CA ASN A 39 5.31 19.42 13.33
C ASN A 39 3.97 18.71 13.05
N ARG A 40 3.85 18.08 11.88
CA ARG A 40 2.64 17.39 11.40
C ARG A 40 2.71 15.88 11.52
N ILE A 41 3.78 15.34 12.11
CA ILE A 41 4.03 13.90 12.15
C ILE A 41 3.69 13.33 13.52
N LEU A 42 2.98 12.20 13.49
CA LEU A 42 2.79 11.34 14.64
C LEU A 42 3.46 9.99 14.35
N THR A 43 4.45 9.61 15.15
CA THR A 43 5.04 8.28 15.12
C THR A 43 4.21 7.33 15.99
N VAL A 44 3.67 6.28 15.39
CA VAL A 44 2.93 5.22 16.09
C VAL A 44 3.86 4.03 16.30
N ALA A 45 4.16 3.70 17.56
CA ALA A 45 4.88 2.49 17.92
C ALA A 45 3.89 1.32 18.00
N GLN A 46 4.15 0.30 17.20
CA GLN A 46 3.41 -0.95 17.18
C GLN A 46 4.28 -2.01 17.88
N GLU A 47 3.84 -2.49 19.04
CA GLU A 47 4.54 -3.57 19.72
C GLU A 47 4.16 -4.90 19.06
N THR A 48 5.10 -5.53 18.34
CA THR A 48 4.89 -6.80 17.61
C THR A 48 4.77 -8.01 18.55
N VAL A 49 5.18 -7.87 19.82
CA VAL A 49 5.21 -8.96 20.81
C VAL A 49 4.29 -8.66 22.00
N GLY A 50 3.22 -9.46 22.14
CA GLY A 50 2.24 -9.37 23.22
C GLY A 50 0.95 -8.62 22.86
N ASN A 51 -0.01 -8.56 23.79
CA ASN A 51 -1.33 -7.92 23.62
C ASN A 51 -1.31 -6.44 24.05
N LYS A 52 -0.18 -5.76 23.83
CA LYS A 52 -0.02 -4.36 24.20
C LYS A 52 -0.58 -3.48 23.10
N LYS A 53 -1.28 -2.42 23.51
CA LYS A 53 -1.95 -1.50 22.59
C LYS A 53 -0.93 -0.55 21.96
N ASP A 54 -1.13 -0.29 20.67
CA ASP A 54 -0.42 0.74 19.93
C ASP A 54 -0.52 2.10 20.61
N PHE A 55 0.59 2.84 20.58
CA PHE A 55 0.64 4.19 21.10
C PHE A 55 1.43 5.10 20.18
N GLY A 56 1.00 6.35 20.09
CA GLY A 56 1.65 7.39 19.32
C GLY A 56 2.50 8.31 20.18
N GLN A 57 3.50 8.90 19.55
CA GLN A 57 4.27 10.03 20.04
C GLN A 57 4.33 11.10 18.95
N ILE A 58 4.07 12.35 19.34
CA ILE A 58 4.13 13.49 18.42
C ILE A 58 5.59 13.75 18.04
N GLY A 59 5.83 14.02 16.77
CA GLY A 59 7.15 14.19 16.18
C GLY A 59 7.64 12.93 15.47
N PHE A 60 8.79 13.07 14.81
CA PHE A 60 9.45 11.99 14.10
C PHE A 60 10.39 11.22 15.02
N LYS A 61 10.15 9.92 15.21
CA LYS A 61 11.10 9.00 15.82
C LYS A 61 11.31 7.77 14.93
N ARG A 62 12.57 7.44 14.66
CA ARG A 62 12.95 6.27 13.88
C ARG A 62 13.16 5.07 14.80
N ASP A 63 12.34 4.04 14.63
CA ASP A 63 12.43 2.77 15.36
C ASP A 63 12.05 1.59 14.44
N LYS A 64 12.26 0.35 14.87
CA LYS A 64 12.13 -0.86 14.03
C LYS A 64 10.67 -1.27 13.77
N ASN A 65 9.70 -0.78 14.53
CA ASN A 65 8.28 -1.11 14.39
C ASN A 65 7.38 0.12 14.56
N VAL A 66 7.63 1.14 13.73
CA VAL A 66 6.84 2.38 13.75
C VAL A 66 6.15 2.66 12.42
N SER A 67 4.95 3.21 12.51
CA SER A 67 4.22 3.80 11.38
C SER A 67 4.16 5.31 11.55
N TYR A 68 4.19 6.06 10.45
CA TYR A 68 4.09 7.51 10.49
C TYR A 68 2.71 7.96 9.98
N LEU A 69 2.07 8.83 10.75
CA LEU A 69 0.82 9.46 10.40
C LEU A 69 1.08 10.95 10.16
N ILE A 70 0.82 11.42 8.94
CA ILE A 70 1.01 12.82 8.54
C ILE A 70 -0.34 13.53 8.61
N PHE A 71 -0.44 14.51 9.50
CA PHE A 71 -1.63 15.34 9.62
C PHE A 71 -1.62 16.48 8.59
N PRO A 72 -2.80 16.94 8.12
CA PRO A 72 -2.89 18.10 7.24
C PRO A 72 -2.61 19.41 7.99
N LYS A 73 -2.74 19.43 9.32
CA LYS A 73 -2.46 20.59 10.17
C LYS A 73 -1.39 20.27 11.24
N PRO A 74 -0.67 21.28 11.76
CA PRO A 74 0.29 21.11 12.85
C PRO A 74 -0.35 20.48 14.08
N LEU A 75 0.39 19.57 14.71
CA LEU A 75 0.01 18.95 15.96
C LEU A 75 0.38 19.86 17.14
N PRO A 76 -0.31 19.75 18.27
CA PRO A 76 0.03 20.52 19.46
C PRO A 76 1.42 20.13 19.97
N GLU A 77 2.24 21.13 20.28
CA GLU A 77 3.53 20.99 20.94
C GLU A 77 3.33 20.60 22.40
N THR A 78 2.91 19.35 22.61
CA THR A 78 2.74 18.78 23.93
C THR A 78 3.97 17.93 24.23
N SER A 79 4.86 18.46 25.08
CA SER A 79 6.07 17.78 25.53
C SER A 79 5.74 16.36 26.01
N ASP A 80 6.23 15.37 25.28
CA ASP A 80 6.15 13.92 25.57
C ASP A 80 4.76 13.35 25.85
N ALA A 81 3.69 13.99 25.34
CA ALA A 81 2.35 13.43 25.50
C ALA A 81 2.19 12.14 24.70
N ARG A 82 1.74 11.07 25.38
CA ARG A 82 1.47 9.79 24.75
C ARG A 82 0.10 9.82 24.08
N VAL A 83 0.05 9.55 22.79
CA VAL A 83 -1.21 9.44 22.06
C VAL A 83 -1.73 8.02 22.21
N ILE A 84 -2.96 7.87 22.71
CA ILE A 84 -3.56 6.57 23.02
C ILE A 84 -4.82 6.34 22.20
N GLY A 85 -5.15 5.05 22.00
CA GLY A 85 -6.36 4.65 21.28
C GLY A 85 -6.32 5.01 19.81
N ILE A 86 -5.20 4.66 19.14
CA ILE A 86 -5.05 4.84 17.69
C ILE A 86 -6.17 4.09 16.97
N LYS A 87 -6.96 4.80 16.17
CA LYS A 87 -8.06 4.23 15.37
C LYS A 87 -7.71 4.40 13.90
N TYR A 88 -7.26 3.33 13.26
CA TYR A 88 -6.85 3.38 11.86
C TYR A 88 -8.02 3.74 10.91
N ASP A 89 -9.28 3.50 11.32
CA ASP A 89 -10.48 3.92 10.57
C ASP A 89 -10.61 5.44 10.39
N LEU A 90 -9.93 6.23 11.23
CA LEU A 90 -9.93 7.70 11.15
C LEU A 90 -8.78 8.25 10.31
N THR A 91 -7.97 7.38 9.70
CA THR A 91 -6.90 7.77 8.77
C THR A 91 -7.44 7.88 7.35
N GLU A 92 -6.84 8.76 6.55
CA GLU A 92 -7.05 8.78 5.10
C GLU A 92 -6.08 7.79 4.46
N GLN A 93 -6.61 6.87 3.65
CA GLN A 93 -5.77 6.00 2.85
C GLN A 93 -5.10 6.84 1.76
N PRO A 94 -3.79 6.65 1.49
CA PRO A 94 -3.13 7.32 0.39
C PRO A 94 -3.89 6.98 -0.89
N ILE A 95 -4.28 8.02 -1.64
CA ILE A 95 -4.82 7.85 -2.98
C ILE A 95 -3.63 7.39 -3.82
N VAL A 96 -3.44 6.07 -3.92
CA VAL A 96 -2.53 5.49 -4.90
C VAL A 96 -3.08 5.98 -6.24
N ALA A 97 -2.30 6.78 -6.95
CA ALA A 97 -2.66 7.18 -8.30
C ALA A 97 -2.67 5.90 -9.13
N ASP A 98 -3.84 5.29 -9.30
CA ASP A 98 -4.01 4.23 -10.26
C ASP A 98 -3.53 4.77 -11.61
N PRO A 99 -2.60 4.09 -12.32
CA PRO A 99 -2.23 4.49 -13.67
C PRO A 99 -3.41 4.41 -14.65
N ILE A 100 -4.59 3.97 -14.19
CA ILE A 100 -5.82 3.83 -14.94
C ILE A 100 -6.97 4.48 -14.14
N SER A 101 -7.03 5.81 -14.04
CA SER A 101 -8.32 6.44 -13.72
C SER A 101 -8.45 7.83 -14.34
N LYS A 102 -9.17 7.86 -15.46
CA LYS A 102 -9.67 9.10 -16.05
C LYS A 102 -10.77 9.66 -15.15
N SER A 103 -10.61 10.95 -14.87
CA SER A 103 -11.67 11.91 -14.60
C SER A 103 -12.39 11.84 -13.26
N LYS A 104 -11.99 12.80 -12.43
CA LYS A 104 -12.81 13.57 -11.48
C LYS A 104 -14.32 13.47 -11.74
N ARG A 105 -15.08 13.23 -10.67
CA ARG A 105 -16.41 13.81 -10.54
C ARG A 105 -16.63 14.30 -9.11
N ALA A 106 -16.31 15.58 -8.92
CA ALA A 106 -16.99 16.38 -7.93
C ALA A 106 -18.47 16.50 -8.33
N THR A 107 -19.39 16.39 -7.36
CA THR A 107 -20.68 17.10 -7.26
C THR A 107 -21.37 16.62 -5.98
N SER A 108 -21.31 17.37 -4.88
CA SER A 108 -22.26 18.42 -4.49
C SER A 108 -23.68 17.90 -4.22
N LYS A 109 -24.10 18.07 -2.96
CA LYS A 109 -25.48 17.95 -2.48
C LYS A 109 -26.46 18.67 -3.43
N SER A 110 -27.56 18.01 -3.80
CA SER A 110 -28.81 18.71 -4.11
C SER A 110 -30.02 17.79 -3.96
N GLU A 111 -31.15 18.44 -3.73
CA GLU A 111 -32.31 18.01 -2.95
C GLU A 111 -33.28 17.06 -3.65
N LYS A 112 -34.09 16.43 -2.79
CA LYS A 112 -35.29 15.66 -3.12
C LYS A 112 -36.25 16.46 -4.00
N LYS A 113 -36.61 15.93 -5.17
CA LYS A 113 -37.93 16.13 -5.79
C LYS A 113 -38.46 14.82 -6.34
N ALA A 114 -39.66 14.45 -5.88
CA ALA A 114 -40.43 13.31 -6.34
C ALA A 114 -40.91 13.54 -7.78
N VAL A 115 -40.56 12.63 -8.69
CA VAL A 115 -41.13 12.57 -10.05
C VAL A 115 -41.58 11.14 -10.30
N ALA A 116 -42.80 11.03 -10.83
CA ALA A 116 -43.58 9.81 -10.99
C ALA A 116 -42.86 8.70 -11.78
N ARG A 117 -43.03 7.47 -11.31
CA ARG A 117 -42.40 6.25 -11.85
C ARG A 117 -42.91 5.94 -13.25
N ARG A 118 -42.04 6.03 -14.25
CA ARG A 118 -42.15 5.23 -15.49
C ARG A 118 -41.57 3.83 -15.21
N PRO A 119 -42.12 2.74 -15.78
CA PRO A 119 -41.52 1.43 -15.63
C PRO A 119 -40.16 1.42 -16.33
N ILE A 120 -39.11 1.20 -15.54
CA ILE A 120 -37.72 1.06 -16.01
C ILE A 120 -37.62 -0.34 -16.65
N PRO A 121 -37.10 -0.49 -17.89
CA PRO A 121 -36.76 -1.81 -18.42
C PRO A 121 -35.84 -2.51 -17.43
N ALA A 122 -36.14 -3.76 -17.08
CA ALA A 122 -35.39 -4.52 -16.07
C ALA A 122 -33.89 -4.38 -16.33
N GLN A 123 -33.22 -3.62 -15.47
CA GLN A 123 -31.77 -3.46 -15.51
C GLN A 123 -31.19 -4.84 -15.26
N GLN A 124 -30.57 -5.40 -16.30
CA GLN A 124 -29.90 -6.68 -16.23
C GLN A 124 -28.78 -6.53 -15.20
N LEU A 125 -29.02 -7.07 -13.99
CA LEU A 125 -28.12 -6.99 -12.85
C LEU A 125 -26.74 -7.47 -13.29
N GLU A 126 -25.75 -6.59 -13.19
CA GLU A 126 -24.35 -6.91 -13.49
C GLU A 126 -23.90 -8.03 -12.55
N LYS A 127 -23.70 -9.22 -13.11
CA LYS A 127 -23.22 -10.41 -12.39
C LYS A 127 -21.73 -10.28 -12.17
N LYS A 128 -21.28 -10.51 -10.93
CA LYS A 128 -19.87 -10.48 -10.57
C LYS A 128 -19.29 -11.86 -10.77
N TYR A 129 -18.09 -11.94 -11.35
CA TYR A 129 -17.37 -13.19 -11.53
C TYR A 129 -16.01 -13.10 -10.86
N THR A 130 -15.63 -14.16 -10.15
CA THR A 130 -14.29 -14.34 -9.61
C THR A 130 -13.54 -15.29 -10.53
N ALA A 131 -12.40 -14.85 -11.06
CA ALA A 131 -11.56 -15.65 -11.94
C ALA A 131 -10.20 -15.94 -11.28
N THR A 132 -9.77 -17.20 -11.32
CA THR A 132 -8.42 -17.59 -10.89
C THR A 132 -7.52 -17.75 -12.11
N VAL A 133 -6.50 -16.89 -12.21
CA VAL A 133 -5.55 -16.86 -13.33
C VAL A 133 -4.18 -17.37 -12.88
N ARG A 134 -3.65 -18.37 -13.58
CA ARG A 134 -2.27 -18.84 -13.39
C ARG A 134 -1.38 -18.25 -14.47
N LYS A 135 -0.28 -17.62 -14.06
CA LYS A 135 0.80 -17.20 -14.95
C LYS A 135 2.02 -18.09 -14.71
N THR A 136 2.65 -18.57 -15.78
CA THR A 136 3.90 -19.33 -15.72
C THR A 136 4.91 -18.65 -16.62
N ALA A 137 6.05 -18.25 -16.05
CA ALA A 137 7.16 -17.66 -16.78
C ALA A 137 8.09 -18.79 -17.23
N VAL A 138 8.27 -18.93 -18.55
CA VAL A 138 9.22 -19.90 -19.14
C VAL A 138 10.36 -19.10 -19.76
N TRP A 139 11.59 -19.52 -19.49
CA TRP A 139 12.81 -18.93 -20.06
C TRP A 139 13.66 -20.01 -20.71
N GLU A 140 13.99 -19.82 -21.98
CA GLU A 140 14.84 -20.71 -22.76
C GLU A 140 16.14 -19.99 -23.08
N LEU A 141 17.26 -20.55 -22.62
CA LEU A 141 18.59 -20.04 -22.89
C LEU A 141 19.37 -21.08 -23.71
N THR A 142 19.77 -20.69 -24.92
CA THR A 142 20.66 -21.51 -25.74
C THR A 142 22.10 -21.06 -25.50
N ILE A 143 22.91 -21.94 -24.90
CA ILE A 143 24.33 -21.68 -24.66
C ILE A 143 25.17 -22.61 -25.55
N THR A 144 26.08 -22.03 -26.30
CA THR A 144 27.11 -22.79 -27.03
C THR A 144 28.36 -22.88 -26.18
N VAL A 145 28.75 -24.10 -25.79
CA VAL A 145 29.97 -24.36 -25.00
C VAL A 145 30.95 -25.20 -25.81
N THR A 146 32.22 -24.84 -25.75
CA THR A 146 33.30 -25.62 -26.38
C THR A 146 33.96 -26.49 -25.31
N ALA A 147 33.86 -27.80 -25.46
CA ALA A 147 34.46 -28.77 -24.54
C ALA A 147 35.03 -29.96 -25.30
N LYS A 148 35.95 -30.70 -24.67
CA LYS A 148 36.56 -31.88 -25.28
C LYS A 148 35.70 -33.13 -25.12
N THR A 149 34.81 -33.16 -24.13
CA THR A 149 33.92 -34.27 -23.83
C THR A 149 32.52 -33.78 -23.47
N LYS A 150 31.50 -34.62 -23.70
CA LYS A 150 30.09 -34.30 -23.40
C LYS A 150 29.85 -33.99 -21.92
N ALA A 151 30.46 -34.77 -21.02
CA ALA A 151 30.32 -34.58 -19.57
C ALA A 151 30.93 -33.25 -19.09
N GLU A 152 31.99 -32.78 -19.76
CA GLU A 152 32.61 -31.48 -19.47
C GLU A 152 31.73 -30.33 -20.00
N ALA A 153 31.12 -30.50 -21.18
CA ALA A 153 30.15 -29.53 -21.72
C ALA A 153 28.95 -29.35 -20.79
N GLU A 154 28.40 -30.43 -20.23
CA GLU A 154 27.26 -30.39 -19.29
C GLU A 154 27.62 -29.62 -18.02
N ARG A 155 28.78 -29.89 -17.41
CA ARG A 155 29.25 -29.15 -16.21
C ARG A 155 29.47 -27.65 -16.48
N ILE A 156 29.99 -27.30 -17.65
CA ILE A 156 30.21 -25.90 -18.03
C ILE A 156 28.85 -25.22 -18.25
N ALA A 157 27.90 -25.88 -18.89
CA ALA A 157 26.55 -25.34 -19.10
C ALA A 157 25.83 -25.11 -17.76
N GLU A 158 25.80 -26.12 -16.87
CA GLU A 158 25.16 -26.03 -15.56
C GLU A 158 25.73 -24.91 -14.69
N SER A 159 27.06 -24.80 -14.63
CA SER A 159 27.74 -23.75 -13.85
C SER A 159 27.55 -22.35 -14.45
N THR A 160 27.33 -22.24 -15.76
CA THR A 160 27.01 -20.97 -16.43
C THR A 160 25.59 -20.53 -16.10
N VAL A 161 24.63 -21.46 -16.13
CA VAL A 161 23.23 -21.20 -15.78
C VAL A 161 23.08 -20.81 -14.30
N GLN A 162 23.83 -21.42 -13.38
CA GLN A 162 23.76 -21.08 -11.95
C GLN A 162 24.30 -19.69 -11.61
N LYS A 163 25.25 -19.17 -12.40
CA LYS A 163 25.87 -17.85 -12.17
C LYS A 163 25.07 -16.71 -12.78
N GLN A 164 24.23 -16.98 -13.79
CA GLN A 164 23.38 -15.97 -14.40
C GLN A 164 22.04 -15.89 -13.66
N SER A 165 21.73 -14.70 -13.14
CA SER A 165 20.40 -14.40 -12.59
C SER A 165 19.39 -14.38 -13.73
N ILE A 166 18.31 -15.17 -13.63
CA ILE A 166 17.24 -15.21 -14.62
C ILE A 166 16.44 -13.89 -14.56
N PRO A 167 16.46 -13.04 -15.60
CA PRO A 167 15.68 -11.81 -15.59
C PRO A 167 14.21 -12.13 -15.90
N THR A 168 13.34 -11.99 -14.89
CA THR A 168 11.90 -12.26 -15.01
C THR A 168 11.20 -11.36 -16.04
N SER A 169 11.83 -10.26 -16.47
CA SER A 169 11.28 -9.32 -17.46
C SER A 169 11.31 -9.83 -18.91
N GLU A 170 12.20 -10.77 -19.23
CA GLU A 170 12.37 -11.31 -20.59
C GLU A 170 11.66 -12.67 -20.78
N ALA A 171 11.07 -13.22 -19.71
CA ALA A 171 10.41 -14.51 -19.76
C ALA A 171 9.06 -14.42 -20.51
N VAL A 172 8.79 -15.43 -21.35
CA VAL A 172 7.50 -15.55 -22.02
C VAL A 172 6.46 -16.00 -20.99
N LEU A 173 5.43 -15.17 -20.79
CA LEU A 173 4.35 -15.45 -19.84
C LEU A 173 3.25 -16.27 -20.51
N LYS A 174 3.14 -17.54 -20.15
CA LYS A 174 1.94 -18.32 -20.44
C LYS A 174 0.87 -18.01 -19.41
N THR A 175 -0.29 -17.52 -19.87
CA THR A 175 -1.42 -17.16 -19.01
C THR A 175 -2.60 -18.08 -19.31
N GLU A 176 -3.10 -18.77 -18.29
CA GLU A 176 -4.27 -19.66 -18.41
C GLU A 176 -5.28 -19.31 -17.31
N VAL A 177 -6.55 -19.19 -17.69
CA VAL A 177 -7.66 -18.99 -16.75
C VAL A 177 -8.13 -20.37 -16.30
N ARG A 178 -8.00 -20.67 -15.00
CA ARG A 178 -8.31 -21.99 -14.45
C ARG A 178 -9.78 -22.17 -14.11
N SER A 179 -10.44 -21.12 -13.67
CA SER A 179 -11.85 -21.14 -13.31
C SER A 179 -12.42 -19.71 -13.33
N ILE A 180 -13.70 -19.62 -13.67
CA ILE A 180 -14.51 -18.40 -13.59
C ILE A 180 -15.80 -18.81 -12.89
N GLU A 181 -16.05 -18.28 -11.69
CA GLU A 181 -17.24 -18.59 -10.91
C GLU A 181 -18.05 -17.30 -10.68
N GLU A 182 -19.36 -17.39 -10.82
CA GLU A 182 -20.27 -16.29 -10.48
C GLU A 182 -20.25 -16.11 -8.96
N SER A 183 -20.05 -14.89 -8.50
CA SER A 183 -19.99 -14.55 -7.08
C SER A 183 -21.36 -14.02 -6.67
N ASP A 184 -22.05 -14.77 -5.81
CA ASP A 184 -23.32 -14.39 -5.16
C ASP A 184 -23.18 -13.14 -4.26
#